data_AF-F4SDW2-F1
#
_entry.id   AF-F4SDW2-F1
#
_cell.length_a   1.000
_cell.length_b   1.000
_cell.length_c   1.000
_cell.angle_alpha   90.00
_cell.angle_beta   90.00
_cell.angle_gamma   90.00
#
_symmetry.space_group_name_H-M   'P 1'
#
loop_
_entity.id
_entity.type
_entity.pdbx_description
1 polymer ?
#
loop_
_entity_poly.entity_id
_entity_poly.type
_entity_poly.pdbx_seq_one_letter_code
_entity_poly.pdbx_strand_id
1 'polypeptide(L)'
;MIKKHTLKSFFVNFLRNAPPDYAEDIGANIILATSSPKWKDFLPSSEIRACIQESLPEMSSEAEMKLETTSIWRHAGKSFSNFAEHRGNSYVEFTHNGQSLTGVIQYIIRPHGHTAPIFLIHGFRELNSTDSSHSPYQSLPHLKARVVYNEASLMSVRTQDIYGHCAAIHNRSGTFGIHKPTVSLVSLRSMLCFQGISDITSSYEPTS
;
A
#
# COMPACT_ATOMS: atom_id res chain seq x y z
N MET A 1 3.31 6.41 33.53
CA MET A 1 3.53 5.90 32.15
C MET A 1 2.81 6.81 31.18
N ILE A 2 3.52 7.58 30.34
CA ILE A 2 2.90 8.53 29.40
C ILE A 2 2.21 7.74 28.28
N LYS A 3 0.94 8.03 27.99
CA LYS A 3 0.15 7.33 26.96
C LYS A 3 0.70 7.69 25.56
N LYS A 4 0.71 6.73 24.62
CA LYS A 4 1.24 6.92 23.23
C LYS A 4 0.69 8.14 22.50
N HIS A 5 -0.58 8.48 22.70
CA HIS A 5 -1.20 9.66 22.09
C HIS A 5 -0.58 10.98 22.58
N THR A 6 -0.18 11.02 23.85
CA THR A 6 0.43 12.17 24.50
C THR A 6 1.82 12.46 23.92
N LEU A 7 2.61 11.41 23.66
CA LEU A 7 3.94 11.53 23.03
C LEU A 7 3.87 12.09 21.60
N LYS A 8 2.87 11.64 20.81
CA LYS A 8 2.65 12.18 19.47
C LYS A 8 2.31 13.67 19.52
N SER A 9 1.42 14.08 20.42
CA SER A 9 1.08 15.50 20.60
C SER A 9 2.28 16.33 21.03
N PHE A 10 3.10 15.83 21.96
CA PHE A 10 4.34 16.50 22.36
C PHE A 10 5.33 16.63 21.21
N PHE A 11 5.53 15.57 20.42
CA PHE A 11 6.44 15.60 19.28
C PHE A 11 5.97 16.57 18.19
N VAL A 12 4.69 16.54 17.84
CA VAL A 12 4.12 17.50 16.87
C VAL A 12 4.22 18.93 17.41
N ASN A 13 3.97 19.13 18.71
CA ASN A 13 4.10 20.45 19.33
C ASN A 13 5.56 20.92 19.34
N PHE A 14 6.52 20.03 19.64
CA PHE A 14 7.94 20.32 19.55
C PHE A 14 8.32 20.75 18.13
N LEU A 15 7.94 19.98 17.11
CA LEU A 15 8.22 20.31 15.72
C LEU A 15 7.61 21.66 15.32
N ARG A 16 6.39 21.97 15.76
CA ARG A 16 5.71 23.25 15.45
C ARG A 16 6.35 24.48 16.09
N ASN A 17 7.10 24.27 17.17
CA ASN A 17 7.75 25.34 17.93
C ASN A 17 9.29 25.27 17.81
N ALA A 18 9.83 24.43 16.92
CA ALA A 18 11.26 24.39 16.67
C ALA A 18 11.72 25.72 16.05
N PRO A 19 12.90 26.25 16.44
CA PRO A 19 13.51 27.41 15.79
C PRO A 19 13.63 27.19 14.27
N PRO A 20 13.45 28.22 13.42
CA PRO A 20 13.33 28.03 11.96
C PRO A 20 14.53 27.34 11.30
N ASP A 21 15.74 27.71 11.72
CA ASP A 21 17.02 27.11 11.34
C ASP A 21 17.08 25.62 11.71
N TYR A 22 16.75 25.29 12.95
CA TYR A 22 16.70 23.90 13.41
C TYR A 22 15.56 23.09 12.77
N ALA A 23 14.42 23.75 12.52
CA ALA A 23 13.24 23.16 11.88
C ALA A 23 13.53 22.76 10.43
N GLU A 24 14.34 23.55 9.71
CA GLU A 24 14.82 23.22 8.37
C GLU A 24 15.77 22.02 8.41
N ASP A 25 16.75 22.04 9.32
CA ASP A 25 17.73 20.96 9.50
C ASP A 25 17.10 19.60 9.80
N ILE A 26 16.06 19.57 10.64
CA ILE A 26 15.34 18.33 10.99
C ILE A 26 14.20 17.99 10.02
N GLY A 27 13.98 18.80 8.98
CA GLY A 27 12.87 18.63 8.05
C GLY A 27 11.49 18.73 8.72
N ALA A 28 11.36 19.50 9.80
CA ALA A 28 10.10 19.68 10.54
C ALA A 28 8.98 20.13 9.60
N ASN A 29 9.29 20.98 8.62
CA ASN A 29 8.33 21.46 7.63
C ASN A 29 7.76 20.31 6.77
N ILE A 30 8.56 19.30 6.46
CA ILE A 30 8.13 18.10 5.71
C ILE A 30 7.24 17.22 6.61
N ILE A 31 7.61 17.09 7.89
CA ILE A 31 6.88 16.26 8.86
C ILE A 31 5.53 16.91 9.21
N LEU A 32 5.51 18.24 9.36
CA LEU A 32 4.36 19.06 9.74
C LEU A 32 3.46 19.47 8.59
N ALA A 33 3.94 19.42 7.34
CA ALA A 33 3.12 19.64 6.17
C ALA A 33 2.04 18.56 6.09
N THR A 34 0.93 18.77 6.80
CA THR A 34 -0.36 18.21 6.47
C THR A 34 -0.95 19.07 5.38
N SER A 35 -0.37 19.01 4.17
CA SER A 35 -1.11 19.47 3.01
C SER A 35 -2.29 18.53 2.84
N SER A 36 -3.50 19.09 2.89
CA SER A 36 -4.68 18.36 2.42
C SER A 36 -4.38 17.85 1.00
N PRO A 37 -4.82 16.63 0.65
CA PRO A 37 -4.60 16.09 -0.68
C PRO A 37 -5.10 17.09 -1.72
N LYS A 38 -4.22 17.47 -2.65
CA LYS A 38 -4.59 18.34 -3.77
C LYS A 38 -5.22 17.46 -4.82
N TRP A 39 -6.53 17.57 -4.95
CA TRP A 39 -7.31 16.86 -5.94
C TRP A 39 -7.34 17.67 -7.24
N LYS A 40 -7.18 16.97 -8.36
CA LYS A 40 -7.25 17.54 -9.71
C LYS A 40 -8.15 16.65 -10.57
N ASP A 41 -8.76 17.25 -11.59
CA ASP A 41 -9.58 16.50 -12.55
C ASP A 41 -8.77 15.35 -13.17
N PHE A 42 -9.43 14.21 -13.30
CA PHE A 42 -8.85 12.98 -13.81
C PHE A 42 -9.71 12.42 -14.94
N LEU A 43 -9.10 12.24 -16.11
CA LEU A 43 -9.72 11.61 -17.26
C LEU A 43 -9.24 10.16 -17.36
N PRO A 44 -10.06 9.17 -16.96
CA PRO A 44 -9.63 7.78 -16.96
C PRO A 44 -9.60 7.21 -18.39
N SER A 45 -8.58 6.40 -18.69
CA SER A 45 -8.53 5.56 -19.89
C SER A 45 -9.62 4.47 -19.87
N SER A 46 -9.86 3.81 -21.00
CA SER A 46 -10.84 2.70 -21.10
C SER A 46 -10.55 1.57 -20.10
N GLU A 47 -9.27 1.19 -19.98
CA GLU A 47 -8.81 0.17 -19.02
C GLU A 47 -9.12 0.58 -17.57
N ILE A 48 -8.82 1.83 -17.22
CA ILE A 48 -9.09 2.35 -15.87
C ILE A 48 -10.59 2.39 -15.59
N ARG A 49 -11.42 2.82 -16.57
CA ARG A 49 -12.88 2.82 -16.43
C ARG A 49 -13.41 1.42 -16.13
N ALA A 50 -12.96 0.41 -16.88
CA ALA A 50 -13.35 -0.98 -16.66
C ALA A 50 -12.95 -1.47 -15.25
N CYS A 51 -11.71 -1.17 -14.84
CA CYS A 51 -11.20 -1.55 -13.52
C CYS A 51 -11.98 -0.92 -12.36
N ILE A 52 -12.43 0.33 -12.50
CA ILE A 52 -13.18 1.04 -11.46
C ILE A 52 -14.61 0.52 -11.34
N GLN A 53 -15.25 0.11 -12.44
CA GLN A 53 -16.62 -0.40 -12.45
C GLN A 53 -16.79 -1.62 -11.52
N GLU A 54 -15.76 -2.46 -11.40
CA GLU A 54 -15.74 -3.60 -10.47
C GLU A 54 -15.84 -3.17 -9.00
N SER A 55 -15.25 -2.02 -8.64
CA SER A 55 -15.20 -1.51 -7.26
C SER A 55 -16.33 -0.55 -6.90
N LEU A 56 -17.08 -0.05 -7.88
CA LEU A 56 -18.19 0.90 -7.69
C LEU A 56 -19.48 0.43 -8.38
N PRO A 57 -20.03 -0.75 -8.02
CA PRO A 57 -21.26 -1.26 -8.64
C PRO A 57 -22.47 -0.36 -8.34
N GLU A 58 -22.49 0.35 -7.21
CA GLU A 58 -23.60 1.24 -6.82
C GLU A 58 -23.66 2.57 -7.59
N MET A 59 -22.62 2.91 -8.36
CA MET A 59 -22.49 4.19 -9.06
C MET A 59 -22.74 4.06 -10.57
N SER A 60 -23.33 2.95 -11.00
CA SER A 60 -23.52 2.51 -12.38
C SER A 60 -24.66 3.22 -13.13
N SER A 61 -24.93 4.50 -12.87
CA SER A 61 -25.77 5.30 -13.77
C SER A 61 -24.87 6.07 -14.73
N GLU A 62 -25.17 5.94 -16.02
CA GLU A 62 -24.47 6.37 -17.24
C GLU A 62 -24.04 7.86 -17.32
N ALA A 63 -24.15 8.63 -16.25
CA ALA A 63 -23.56 9.96 -16.17
C ALA A 63 -22.03 9.83 -16.10
N GLU A 64 -21.34 10.57 -16.95
CA GLU A 64 -19.89 10.69 -17.02
C GLU A 64 -19.34 11.11 -15.64
N MET A 65 -19.01 10.11 -14.80
CA MET A 65 -18.60 10.36 -13.43
C MET A 65 -17.30 11.16 -13.44
N LYS A 66 -17.38 12.41 -12.98
CA LYS A 66 -16.20 13.25 -12.81
C LYS A 66 -15.32 12.63 -11.74
N LEU A 67 -14.15 12.17 -12.16
CA LEU A 67 -13.13 11.64 -11.27
C LEU A 67 -12.10 12.72 -10.95
N GLU A 68 -11.59 12.65 -9.75
CA GLU A 68 -10.44 13.42 -9.31
C GLU A 68 -9.29 12.48 -8.97
N THR A 69 -8.06 12.93 -9.11
CA THR A 69 -6.86 12.21 -8.67
C THR A 69 -5.98 13.08 -7.78
N THR A 70 -5.16 12.43 -6.95
CA THR A 70 -4.12 13.08 -6.17
C THR A 70 -2.84 12.24 -6.21
N SER A 71 -1.68 12.87 -5.99
CA SER A 71 -0.40 12.16 -5.94
C SER A 71 -0.11 11.55 -4.56
N ILE A 72 -0.70 12.11 -3.49
CA ILE A 72 -0.43 11.72 -2.11
C ILE A 72 -1.73 11.63 -1.31
N TRP A 73 -1.90 10.55 -0.56
CA TRP A 73 -3.00 10.35 0.39
C TRP A 73 -2.48 9.90 1.74
N ARG A 74 -2.98 10.50 2.82
CA ARG A 74 -2.56 10.15 4.19
C ARG A 74 -3.69 9.43 4.91
N HIS A 75 -3.41 8.23 5.43
CA HIS A 75 -4.35 7.44 6.22
C HIS A 75 -3.63 6.74 7.38
N ALA A 76 -4.27 6.75 8.56
CA ALA A 76 -3.74 6.20 9.83
C ALA A 76 -2.25 6.50 10.11
N GLY A 77 -1.82 7.75 9.85
CA GLY A 77 -0.46 8.20 10.10
C GLY A 77 0.57 7.80 9.04
N LYS A 78 0.15 7.18 7.94
CA LYS A 78 1.01 6.87 6.79
C LYS A 78 0.72 7.76 5.61
N SER A 79 1.66 7.83 4.68
CA SER A 79 1.56 8.58 3.43
C SER A 79 1.71 7.63 2.26
N PHE A 80 0.62 7.40 1.55
CA PHE A 80 0.59 6.66 0.30
C PHE A 80 0.79 7.62 -0.84
N SER A 81 1.56 7.21 -1.85
CA SER A 81 1.77 8.01 -3.05
C SER A 81 1.62 7.14 -4.28
N ASN A 82 1.33 7.76 -5.42
CA ASN A 82 1.51 7.07 -6.69
C ASN A 82 3.01 6.86 -7.00
N PHE A 83 3.30 5.93 -7.90
CA PHE A 83 4.67 5.57 -8.27
C PHE A 83 5.46 6.72 -8.90
N ALA A 84 4.79 7.56 -9.67
CA ALA A 84 5.41 8.71 -10.34
C ALA A 84 5.91 9.77 -9.34
N GLU A 85 5.19 9.95 -8.23
CA GLU A 85 5.55 10.89 -7.17
C GLU A 85 6.66 10.32 -6.27
N HIS A 86 6.47 9.12 -5.73
CA HIS A 86 7.45 8.54 -4.81
C HIS A 86 7.41 7.01 -4.83
N ARG A 87 8.48 6.40 -5.36
CA ARG A 87 8.60 4.95 -5.52
C ARG A 87 8.43 4.20 -4.21
N GLY A 88 9.15 4.57 -3.14
CA GLY A 88 9.11 3.84 -1.85
C GLY A 88 7.71 3.76 -1.22
N ASN A 89 6.98 4.87 -1.18
CA ASN A 89 5.65 4.96 -0.58
C ASN A 89 4.51 4.44 -1.48
N SER A 90 4.83 3.98 -2.70
CA SER A 90 3.85 3.46 -3.65
C SER A 90 3.70 1.94 -3.63
N TYR A 91 4.68 1.21 -3.10
CA TYR A 91 4.58 -0.24 -2.94
C TYR A 91 3.72 -0.58 -1.74
N VAL A 92 2.74 -1.45 -1.93
CA VAL A 92 1.75 -1.78 -0.90
C VAL A 92 1.40 -3.27 -0.86
N GLU A 93 0.96 -3.71 0.31
CA GLU A 93 0.27 -4.98 0.55
C GLU A 93 -1.21 -4.70 0.77
N PHE A 94 -2.07 -5.49 0.13
CA PHE A 94 -3.52 -5.29 0.13
C PHE A 94 -4.28 -6.61 0.02
N THR A 95 -5.59 -6.57 0.25
CA THR A 95 -6.51 -7.69 0.01
C THR A 95 -7.33 -7.44 -1.24
N HIS A 96 -7.46 -8.47 -2.08
CA HIS A 96 -8.39 -8.45 -3.19
C HIS A 96 -9.01 -9.85 -3.31
N ASN A 97 -10.34 -9.94 -3.36
CA ASN A 97 -11.10 -11.20 -3.38
C ASN A 97 -10.66 -12.21 -2.29
N GLY A 98 -10.38 -11.71 -1.08
CA GLY A 98 -9.93 -12.53 0.06
C GLY A 98 -8.48 -12.99 0.02
N GLN A 99 -7.71 -12.62 -1.01
CA GLN A 99 -6.29 -12.96 -1.13
C GLN A 99 -5.39 -11.78 -0.77
N SER A 100 -4.30 -12.04 -0.04
CA SER A 100 -3.26 -11.04 0.26
C SER A 100 -2.30 -10.93 -0.92
N LEU A 101 -2.32 -9.78 -1.56
CA LEU A 101 -1.51 -9.45 -2.72
C LEU A 101 -0.60 -8.26 -2.42
N THR A 102 0.35 -8.05 -3.33
CA THR A 102 1.30 -6.94 -3.28
C THR A 102 1.36 -6.25 -4.63
N GLY A 103 1.64 -4.95 -4.64
CA GLY A 103 1.65 -4.20 -5.89
C GLY A 103 2.14 -2.77 -5.72
N VAL A 104 1.93 -1.99 -6.77
CA VAL A 104 2.36 -0.59 -6.87
C VAL A 104 1.19 0.32 -7.18
N ILE A 105 0.97 1.33 -6.34
CA ILE A 105 -0.04 2.36 -6.57
C ILE A 105 0.32 3.15 -7.82
N GLN A 106 -0.51 3.08 -8.84
CA GLN A 106 -0.40 3.89 -10.06
C GLN A 106 -1.21 5.17 -9.95
N TYR A 107 -2.42 5.07 -9.38
CA TYR A 107 -3.30 6.22 -9.20
C TYR A 107 -4.02 6.15 -7.86
N ILE A 108 -4.28 7.33 -7.31
CA ILE A 108 -5.20 7.51 -6.18
C ILE A 108 -6.30 8.40 -6.71
N ILE A 109 -7.51 7.88 -6.78
CA ILE A 109 -8.64 8.54 -7.41
C ILE A 109 -9.84 8.58 -6.47
N ARG A 110 -10.81 9.42 -6.79
CA ARG A 110 -12.12 9.40 -6.17
C ARG A 110 -13.17 9.99 -7.11
N PRO A 111 -14.44 9.64 -6.94
CA PRO A 111 -15.51 10.45 -7.50
C PRO A 111 -15.51 11.86 -6.92
N HIS A 112 -15.83 12.85 -7.74
CA HIS A 112 -16.00 14.23 -7.29
C HIS A 112 -17.06 14.28 -6.17
N GLY A 113 -16.76 15.01 -5.09
CA GLY A 113 -17.64 15.10 -3.92
C GLY A 113 -17.54 13.94 -2.92
N HIS A 114 -16.84 12.85 -3.24
CA HIS A 114 -16.59 11.76 -2.28
C HIS A 114 -15.32 12.00 -1.46
N THR A 115 -15.27 11.45 -0.25
CA THR A 115 -14.13 11.59 0.66
C THR A 115 -13.19 10.38 0.63
N ALA A 116 -13.72 9.19 0.36
CA ALA A 116 -12.97 7.95 0.34
C ALA A 116 -12.29 7.75 -1.02
N PRO A 117 -10.95 7.59 -1.06
CA PRO A 117 -10.26 7.29 -2.29
C PRO A 117 -10.30 5.79 -2.64
N ILE A 118 -10.16 5.55 -3.94
CA ILE A 118 -9.90 4.26 -4.55
C ILE A 118 -8.46 4.28 -5.07
N PHE A 119 -7.73 3.22 -4.80
CA PHE A 119 -6.36 3.03 -5.26
C PHE A 119 -6.39 2.12 -6.48
N LEU A 120 -5.78 2.60 -7.56
CA LEU A 120 -5.50 1.76 -8.73
C LEU A 120 -4.08 1.24 -8.59
N ILE A 121 -3.95 -0.08 -8.44
CA ILE A 121 -2.72 -0.76 -8.09
C ILE A 121 -2.36 -1.72 -9.22
N HIS A 122 -1.13 -1.67 -9.70
CA HIS A 122 -0.54 -2.76 -10.47
C HIS A 122 -0.17 -3.88 -9.48
N GLY A 123 -1.09 -4.84 -9.31
CA GLY A 123 -0.90 -6.01 -8.47
C GLY A 123 0.04 -7.00 -9.13
N PHE A 124 1.12 -7.36 -8.43
CA PHE A 124 2.08 -8.35 -8.92
C PHE A 124 1.49 -9.74 -8.91
N ARG A 125 1.87 -10.54 -9.91
CA ARG A 125 1.45 -11.92 -10.04
C ARG A 125 2.27 -12.84 -9.12
N GLU A 126 1.59 -13.65 -8.32
CA GLU A 126 2.21 -14.68 -7.47
C GLU A 126 2.96 -15.74 -8.30
N LEU A 127 4.00 -16.33 -7.70
CA LEU A 127 4.75 -17.41 -8.34
C LEU A 127 3.87 -18.65 -8.53
N ASN A 128 4.09 -19.39 -9.63
CA ASN A 128 3.50 -20.71 -9.78
C ASN A 128 4.14 -21.71 -8.79
N SER A 129 3.57 -22.91 -8.66
CA SER A 129 4.06 -23.93 -7.72
C SER A 129 5.52 -24.34 -7.96
N THR A 130 5.94 -24.43 -9.22
CA THR A 130 7.32 -24.79 -9.61
C THR A 130 8.32 -23.71 -9.24
N ASP A 131 8.02 -22.44 -9.50
CA ASP A 131 8.92 -21.32 -9.20
C ASP A 131 8.88 -20.96 -7.70
N SER A 132 7.78 -21.25 -7.01
CA SER A 132 7.66 -21.02 -5.57
C SER A 132 8.68 -21.83 -4.76
N SER A 133 9.05 -23.04 -5.20
CA SER A 133 10.10 -23.84 -4.56
C SER A 133 11.51 -23.26 -4.71
N HIS A 134 11.68 -22.29 -5.62
CA HIS A 134 12.93 -21.57 -5.83
C HIS A 134 13.01 -20.29 -4.98
N SER A 135 11.94 -19.93 -4.28
CA SER A 135 11.93 -18.75 -3.41
C SER A 135 12.92 -18.94 -2.25
N PRO A 136 13.83 -17.98 -2.00
CA PRO A 136 14.77 -18.05 -0.88
C PRO A 136 14.07 -17.92 0.49
N TYR A 137 12.80 -17.52 0.50
CA TYR A 137 12.02 -17.29 1.71
C TYR A 137 11.07 -18.45 2.06
N GLN A 138 11.04 -19.52 1.26
CA GLN A 138 10.11 -20.64 1.46
C GLN A 138 10.26 -21.28 2.85
N SER A 139 11.49 -21.39 3.35
CA SER A 139 11.80 -21.94 4.67
C SER A 139 11.69 -20.93 5.82
N LEU A 140 11.30 -19.68 5.54
CA LEU A 140 11.27 -18.57 6.50
C LEU A 140 9.85 -17.98 6.64
N PRO A 141 8.85 -18.75 7.11
CA PRO A 141 7.44 -18.33 7.10
C PRO A 141 7.14 -17.12 8.02
N HIS A 142 8.00 -16.86 9.01
CA HIS A 142 7.88 -15.70 9.89
C HIS A 142 8.51 -14.44 9.32
N LEU A 143 9.37 -14.58 8.29
CA LEU A 143 9.87 -13.45 7.54
C LEU A 143 8.72 -12.96 6.65
N LYS A 144 8.31 -11.71 6.82
CA LYS A 144 7.27 -11.08 5.99
C LYS A 144 7.83 -10.69 4.62
N ALA A 145 8.51 -11.62 3.97
CA ALA A 145 9.11 -11.45 2.66
C ALA A 145 8.56 -12.47 1.68
N ARG A 146 8.38 -12.06 0.42
CA ARG A 146 7.95 -12.94 -0.66
C ARG A 146 8.64 -12.56 -1.97
N VAL A 147 8.71 -13.50 -2.89
CA VAL A 147 9.12 -13.25 -4.28
C VAL A 147 7.88 -13.45 -5.14
N VAL A 148 7.62 -12.50 -6.03
CA VAL A 148 6.51 -12.52 -6.99
C VAL A 148 7.05 -12.25 -8.39
N TYR A 149 6.29 -12.54 -9.44
CA TYR A 149 6.69 -12.12 -10.79
C TYR A 149 6.58 -10.61 -10.93
N ASN A 150 7.47 -10.01 -11.72
CA ASN A 150 7.36 -8.62 -12.16
C ASN A 150 6.38 -8.48 -13.35
N GLU A 151 5.34 -9.32 -13.36
CA GLU A 151 4.16 -9.22 -14.21
C GLU A 151 3.06 -8.61 -13.33
N ALA A 152 2.31 -7.64 -13.84
CA ALA A 152 1.29 -6.98 -13.04
C ALA A 152 -0.01 -6.77 -13.82
N SER A 153 -1.12 -6.70 -13.09
CA SER A 153 -2.44 -6.37 -13.61
C SER A 153 -3.05 -5.23 -12.81
N LEU A 154 -3.79 -4.35 -13.48
CA LEU A 154 -4.44 -3.22 -12.84
C LEU A 154 -5.63 -3.69 -12.01
N MET A 155 -5.67 -3.29 -10.74
CA MET A 155 -6.71 -3.65 -9.77
C MET A 155 -7.20 -2.38 -9.06
N SER A 156 -8.50 -2.33 -8.76
CA SER A 156 -9.10 -1.27 -7.95
C SER A 156 -9.25 -1.77 -6.50
N VAL A 157 -8.77 -0.97 -5.55
CA VAL A 157 -8.67 -1.35 -4.13
C VAL A 157 -9.11 -0.19 -3.26
N ARG A 158 -9.95 -0.46 -2.26
CA ARG A 158 -10.40 0.57 -1.32
C ARG A 158 -9.39 0.76 -0.20
N THR A 159 -9.45 1.91 0.48
CA THR A 159 -8.49 2.26 1.53
C THR A 159 -8.40 1.19 2.64
N GLN A 160 -9.54 0.63 3.05
CA GLN A 160 -9.61 -0.38 4.11
C GLN A 160 -8.97 -1.73 3.73
N ASP A 161 -8.84 -1.98 2.43
CA ASP A 161 -8.29 -3.23 1.91
C ASP A 161 -6.76 -3.13 1.75
N ILE A 162 -6.16 -1.96 2.02
CA ILE A 162 -4.70 -1.75 2.04
C ILE A 162 -4.16 -1.92 3.46
N TYR A 163 -3.31 -2.92 3.65
CA TYR A 163 -2.63 -3.15 4.92
C TYR A 163 -1.52 -2.12 5.12
N GLY A 164 -0.62 -1.98 4.16
CA GLY A 164 0.61 -1.26 4.41
C GLY A 164 1.54 -1.10 3.25
N HIS A 165 2.71 -0.55 3.55
CA HIS A 165 3.79 -0.41 2.60
C HIS A 165 4.64 -1.68 2.52
N CYS A 166 5.25 -1.86 1.36
CA CYS A 166 6.28 -2.86 1.15
C CYS A 166 7.59 -2.20 0.72
N ALA A 167 8.72 -2.78 1.11
CA ALA A 167 9.97 -2.54 0.40
C ALA A 167 10.04 -3.50 -0.79
N ALA A 168 10.51 -3.02 -1.94
CA ALA A 168 10.57 -3.80 -3.17
C ALA A 168 11.97 -3.73 -3.80
N ILE A 169 12.46 -4.87 -4.28
CA ILE A 169 13.68 -5.00 -5.07
C ILE A 169 13.33 -5.75 -6.36
N HIS A 170 13.57 -5.12 -7.50
CA HIS A 170 13.35 -5.75 -8.80
C HIS A 170 14.54 -6.61 -9.18
N ASN A 171 14.27 -7.86 -9.52
CA ASN A 171 15.26 -8.84 -9.91
C ASN A 171 15.18 -9.11 -11.41
N ARG A 172 16.33 -9.34 -12.03
CA ARG A 172 16.38 -9.76 -13.44
C ARG A 172 15.93 -11.22 -13.58
N SER A 173 15.55 -11.59 -14.79
CA SER A 173 15.36 -13.00 -15.18
C SER A 173 16.59 -13.85 -14.80
N GLY A 174 16.35 -15.09 -14.36
CA GLY A 174 17.37 -16.03 -13.90
C GLY A 174 17.70 -15.93 -12.41
N THR A 175 17.24 -14.87 -11.72
CA THR A 175 17.47 -14.73 -10.27
C THR A 175 16.74 -15.85 -9.52
N PHE A 176 17.42 -16.45 -8.54
CA PHE A 176 16.95 -17.63 -7.79
C PHE A 176 16.69 -18.89 -8.65
N GLY A 177 17.12 -18.90 -9.91
CA GLY A 177 16.78 -19.97 -10.86
C GLY A 177 15.40 -19.80 -11.52
N ILE A 178 14.74 -18.66 -11.33
CA ILE A 178 13.43 -18.37 -11.96
C ILE A 178 13.66 -17.65 -13.29
N HIS A 179 13.17 -18.22 -14.39
CA HIS A 179 13.39 -17.69 -15.73
C HIS A 179 12.69 -16.36 -16.02
N LYS A 180 11.67 -15.99 -15.25
CA LYS A 180 10.98 -14.71 -15.41
C LYS A 180 11.56 -13.63 -14.48
N PRO A 181 11.51 -12.34 -14.85
CA PRO A 181 11.83 -11.26 -13.92
C PRO A 181 10.91 -11.30 -12.69
N THR A 182 11.47 -11.06 -11.51
CA THR A 182 10.74 -11.13 -10.23
C THR A 182 10.90 -9.84 -9.42
N VAL A 183 10.11 -9.72 -8.37
CA VAL A 183 10.24 -8.67 -7.36
C VAL A 183 10.32 -9.34 -6.00
N SER A 184 11.38 -9.05 -5.24
CA SER A 184 11.47 -9.41 -3.83
C SER A 184 10.82 -8.31 -3.01
N LEU A 185 9.83 -8.68 -2.21
CA LEU A 185 9.03 -7.77 -1.41
C LEU A 185 9.17 -8.09 0.06
N VAL A 186 9.24 -7.07 0.90
CA VAL A 186 9.18 -7.19 2.36
C VAL A 186 8.06 -6.30 2.88
N SER A 187 7.03 -6.90 3.48
CA SER A 187 5.94 -6.16 4.09
C SER A 187 6.46 -5.43 5.32
N LEU A 188 6.44 -4.10 5.27
CA LEU A 188 6.88 -3.24 6.35
C LEU A 188 5.70 -3.05 7.28
N ARG A 189 5.48 -4.03 8.19
CA ARG A 189 4.42 -4.09 9.22
C ARG A 189 3.62 -2.79 9.35
N SER A 190 2.33 -2.84 9.04
CA SER A 190 1.57 -1.62 8.92
C SER A 190 0.06 -1.83 8.88
N MET A 191 -0.66 -0.93 9.58
CA MET A 191 -2.09 -0.94 9.98
C MET A 191 -2.55 -2.20 10.72
N LEU A 192 -2.84 -2.06 12.02
CA LEU A 192 -3.83 -2.92 12.68
C LEU A 192 -5.19 -2.60 12.05
N CYS A 193 -5.55 -3.28 10.97
CA CYS A 193 -6.96 -3.46 10.68
C CYS A 193 -7.49 -4.37 11.79
N PHE A 194 -8.39 -3.84 12.62
CA PHE A 194 -9.20 -4.67 13.52
C PHE A 194 -10.16 -5.52 12.66
N GLN A 195 -9.63 -6.55 12.03
CA GLN A 195 -10.41 -7.63 11.45
C GLN A 195 -9.92 -8.90 12.12
N GLY A 196 -10.77 -9.43 13.01
CA GLY A 196 -10.74 -10.80 13.54
C GLY A 196 -9.36 -11.36 13.84
N ILE A 197 -8.95 -11.27 15.10
CA ILE A 197 -7.98 -12.21 15.66
C ILE A 197 -8.58 -13.62 15.49
N SER A 198 -8.22 -14.31 14.42
CA SER A 198 -8.07 -15.76 14.46
C SER A 198 -6.58 -16.01 14.65
N ASP A 199 -6.13 -15.79 15.89
CA ASP A 199 -4.92 -16.40 16.39
C ASP A 199 -5.07 -17.91 16.15
N ILE A 200 -4.34 -18.43 15.18
CA ILE A 200 -3.97 -19.84 15.17
C ILE A 200 -2.96 -19.96 16.30
N THR A 201 -3.46 -20.11 17.52
CA THR A 201 -2.72 -20.73 18.61
C THR A 201 -2.46 -22.16 18.18
N SER A 202 -1.28 -22.39 17.61
CA SER A 202 -0.68 -23.72 17.49
C SER A 202 -0.58 -24.29 18.91
N SER A 203 -1.50 -25.21 19.23
CA SER A 203 -1.43 -26.05 20.42
C SER A 203 -0.24 -27.00 20.26
N TYR A 204 0.86 -26.68 20.94
CA TYR A 204 1.89 -27.65 21.25
C TYR A 204 1.31 -28.62 22.28
N GLU A 205 0.98 -29.84 21.87
CA GLU A 205 0.81 -30.96 22.80
C GLU A 205 2.20 -31.54 23.12
N PRO A 206 2.62 -31.61 24.40
CA PRO A 206 3.78 -32.39 24.77
C PRO A 206 3.40 -33.87 24.78
N THR A 207 4.06 -34.65 23.91
CA THR A 207 4.02 -36.12 23.96
C THR A 207 4.62 -36.60 25.27
N SER A 208 3.81 -37.33 26.04
CA SER A 208 4.21 -38.17 27.19
C SER A 208 5.07 -39.34 26.77
#